data_AF-A0A9P5PCN4-F1
#
_entry.id   AF-A0A9P5PCN4-F1
#
_cell.length_a   1.000
_cell.length_b   1.000
_cell.length_c   1.000
_cell.angle_alpha   90.00
_cell.angle_beta   90.00
_cell.angle_gamma   90.00
#
_symmetry.space_group_name_H-M   'P 1'
#
loop_
_entity.id
_entity.type
_entity.pdbx_description
1 polymer ?
#
loop_
_entity_poly.entity_id
_entity_poly.type
_entity_poly.pdbx_seq_one_letter_code
_entity_poly.pdbx_strand_id
1 'polypeptide(L)'
;NVEYQCALVHWYKHHGRTPDAKAGMWIVESQYRSNLEPFMAVIHLDAILRRGAHILPVFGPATIVPKKLDFLQSLDDFTAFYVSKYTDH
;
A
#
# COMPACT_ATOMS: atom_id res chain seq x y z
N ASN A 1 -21.85 24.34 13.05
CA ASN A 1 -21.29 23.55 11.94
C ASN A 1 -20.79 22.25 12.53
N VAL A 2 -21.17 21.08 12.01
CA VAL A 2 -20.64 19.80 12.50
C VAL A 2 -19.51 19.38 11.56
N GLU A 3 -18.33 19.15 12.12
CA GLU A 3 -17.15 18.68 11.38
C GLU A 3 -16.95 17.19 11.62
N TYR A 4 -16.70 16.44 10.54
CA TYR A 4 -16.41 15.01 10.60
C TYR A 4 -14.95 14.79 10.20
N GLN A 5 -14.22 14.06 11.03
CA GLN A 5 -12.82 13.74 10.79
C GLN A 5 -12.75 12.53 9.85
N CYS A 6 -12.31 12.76 8.62
CA CYS A 6 -12.27 11.75 7.56
C CYS A 6 -10.94 11.77 6.82
N ALA A 7 -10.59 10.64 6.21
CA ALA A 7 -9.45 10.50 5.33
C ALA A 7 -9.89 9.94 3.96
N LEU A 8 -9.25 10.42 2.89
CA LEU A 8 -9.30 9.78 1.58
C LEU A 8 -8.23 8.68 1.55
N VAL A 9 -8.62 7.45 1.20
CA VAL A 9 -7.71 6.30 1.12
C VAL A 9 -7.72 5.71 -0.28
N HIS A 10 -6.57 5.19 -0.71
CA HIS A 10 -6.42 4.31 -1.86
C HIS A 10 -6.22 2.88 -1.37
N TRP A 11 -7.09 1.97 -1.78
CA TRP A 11 -7.07 0.59 -1.29
C TRP A 11 -5.97 -0.25 -1.93
N TYR A 12 -5.45 -1.17 -1.13
CA TYR A 12 -4.57 -2.24 -1.57
C TYR A 12 -5.29 -3.58 -1.45
N LYS A 13 -4.91 -4.56 -2.28
CA LYS A 13 -5.39 -5.93 -2.22
C LYS A 13 -4.23 -6.91 -2.06
N HIS A 14 -4.48 -8.07 -1.46
CA HIS A 14 -3.47 -9.13 -1.37
C HIS A 14 -3.09 -9.63 -2.77
N HIS A 15 -1.79 -9.78 -3.00
CA HIS A 15 -1.24 -10.49 -4.14
C HIS A 15 -1.20 -11.98 -3.79
N GLY A 16 -2.07 -12.77 -4.43
CA GLY A 16 -2.20 -14.21 -4.16
C GLY A 16 -2.96 -14.55 -2.88
N ARG A 17 -2.93 -15.84 -2.50
CA ARG A 17 -3.70 -16.39 -1.37
C ARG A 17 -2.83 -16.73 -0.15
N THR A 18 -1.51 -16.67 -0.29
CA THR A 18 -0.54 -17.04 0.74
C THR A 18 0.58 -16.01 0.81
N PRO A 19 1.28 -15.89 1.94
CA PRO A 19 2.51 -15.11 2.02
C PRO A 19 3.53 -15.55 0.97
N ASP A 20 4.40 -14.63 0.56
CA ASP A 20 5.51 -14.92 -0.33
C ASP A 20 6.41 -16.00 0.28
N ALA A 21 6.78 -17.01 -0.52
CA ALA A 21 7.52 -18.17 -0.04
C ALA A 21 8.96 -17.85 0.38
N LYS A 22 9.54 -16.76 -0.15
CA LYS A 22 10.94 -16.36 0.12
C LYS A 22 11.03 -15.46 1.35
N ALA A 23 10.17 -14.45 1.44
CA ALA A 23 10.18 -13.47 2.51
C ALA A 23 9.29 -13.87 3.71
N GLY A 24 8.32 -14.75 3.50
CA GLY A 24 7.31 -15.11 4.51
C GLY A 24 6.37 -13.94 4.86
N MET A 25 6.28 -12.93 3.98
CA MET A 25 5.48 -11.71 4.16
C MET A 25 4.33 -11.66 3.16
N TRP A 26 3.25 -10.96 3.51
CA TRP A 26 2.18 -10.68 2.56
C TRP A 26 2.62 -9.65 1.55
N ILE A 27 2.35 -9.91 0.27
CA ILE A 27 2.49 -8.91 -0.79
C ILE A 27 1.12 -8.28 -1.02
N VAL A 28 1.07 -6.96 -1.18
CA VAL A 28 -0.12 -6.21 -1.54
C VAL A 28 0.14 -5.34 -2.76
N GLU A 29 -0.91 -5.10 -3.54
CA GLU A 29 -0.87 -4.28 -4.75
C GLU A 29 -1.92 -3.19 -4.68
N SER A 30 -1.60 -2.02 -5.21
CA SER A 30 -2.54 -0.91 -5.37
C SER A 30 -3.75 -1.37 -6.19
N GLN A 31 -4.96 -1.13 -5.68
CA GLN A 31 -6.17 -1.56 -6.34
C GLN A 31 -6.66 -0.48 -7.31
N TYR A 32 -7.00 -0.90 -8.53
CA TYR A 32 -7.58 -0.05 -9.56
C TYR A 32 -8.92 -0.62 -10.02
N ARG A 33 -9.81 0.26 -10.47
CA ARG A 33 -11.07 -0.11 -11.13
C ARG A 33 -10.81 -0.62 -12.56
N SER A 34 -11.84 -1.16 -13.20
CA SER A 34 -11.74 -1.65 -14.60
C SER A 34 -11.33 -0.58 -15.61
N ASN A 35 -11.55 0.70 -15.29
CA ASN A 35 -11.16 1.86 -16.08
C ASN A 35 -9.78 2.43 -15.70
N LEU A 36 -8.97 1.71 -14.92
CA LEU A 36 -7.63 2.10 -14.45
C LEU A 36 -7.60 3.27 -13.46
N GLU A 37 -8.76 3.69 -12.93
CA GLU A 37 -8.81 4.69 -11.84
C GLU A 37 -8.45 4.06 -10.49
N PRO A 38 -7.72 4.76 -9.60
CA PRO A 38 -7.46 4.29 -8.24
C PRO A 38 -8.74 3.92 -7.51
N PHE A 39 -8.77 2.76 -6.86
CA PHE A 39 -9.91 2.36 -6.03
C PHE A 39 -9.84 3.10 -4.70
N MET A 40 -10.49 4.26 -4.63
CA MET A 40 -10.48 5.14 -3.46
C MET A 40 -11.80 5.12 -2.69
N ALA A 41 -11.74 5.46 -1.40
CA ALA A 41 -12.89 5.71 -0.55
C ALA A 41 -12.60 6.80 0.48
N VAL A 42 -13.64 7.46 1.00
CA VAL A 42 -13.55 8.33 2.18
C VAL A 42 -13.99 7.53 3.40
N ILE A 43 -13.14 7.45 4.41
CA ILE A 43 -13.41 6.72 5.67
C ILE A 43 -13.30 7.66 6.87
N HIS A 44 -14.03 7.34 7.94
CA HIS A 44 -13.89 8.05 9.22
C HIS A 44 -12.55 7.70 9.86
N LEU A 45 -11.90 8.65 10.55
CA LEU A 45 -10.59 8.38 11.18
C LEU A 45 -10.64 7.26 12.22
N ASP A 46 -11.79 7.02 12.87
CA ASP A 46 -11.95 5.91 13.82
C ASP A 46 -11.90 4.53 13.17
N ALA A 47 -12.06 4.44 11.84
CA ALA A 47 -11.89 3.20 11.10
C ALA A 47 -10.41 2.86 10.83
N ILE A 48 -9.51 3.81 11.07
CA ILE A 48 -8.06 3.62 10.91
C ILE A 48 -7.52 3.01 12.20
N LEU A 49 -6.91 1.82 12.09
CA LEU A 49 -6.18 1.24 13.20
C LEU A 49 -5.04 2.19 13.59
N ARG A 50 -4.93 2.52 14.89
CA ARG A 50 -3.92 3.47 15.39
C ARG A 50 -2.47 3.02 15.19
N ARG A 51 -2.23 1.74 14.85
CA ARG A 51 -0.91 1.21 14.56
C ARG A 51 -0.64 1.30 13.07
N GLY A 52 0.48 1.95 12.70
CA GLY A 52 0.95 1.97 11.33
C GLY A 52 1.41 0.59 10.88
N ALA A 53 1.25 0.31 9.59
CA ALA A 53 1.92 -0.80 8.92
C ALA A 53 3.05 -0.21 8.09
N HIS A 54 4.21 -0.88 8.08
CA HIS A 54 5.28 -0.50 7.16
C HIS A 54 5.20 -1.36 5.92
N ILE A 55 5.17 -0.69 4.77
CA ILE A 55 5.20 -1.32 3.46
C ILE A 55 6.58 -1.12 2.82
N LEU A 56 7.08 -2.17 2.19
CA LEU A 56 8.38 -2.18 1.52
C LEU A 56 8.18 -2.54 0.04
N PRO A 57 8.74 -1.80 -0.93
CA PRO A 57 8.53 -2.12 -2.33
C PRO A 57 9.07 -3.51 -2.69
N VAL A 58 8.36 -4.25 -3.52
CA VAL A 58 8.87 -5.51 -4.07
C VAL A 58 9.75 -5.19 -5.28
N PHE A 59 11.04 -5.51 -5.17
CA PHE A 59 11.98 -5.38 -6.27
C PHE A 59 12.03 -6.69 -7.08
N GLY A 60 11.38 -6.70 -8.24
CA GLY A 60 11.46 -7.79 -9.21
C GLY A 60 12.67 -7.63 -10.15
N PRO A 61 13.03 -8.67 -10.92
CA PRO A 61 14.13 -8.61 -11.89
C PRO A 61 13.97 -7.52 -12.96
N ALA A 62 12.72 -7.12 -13.24
CA ALA A 62 12.38 -6.07 -14.20
C ALA A 62 12.08 -4.71 -13.54
N THR A 63 12.18 -4.60 -12.21
CA THR A 63 11.91 -3.34 -11.51
C THR A 63 13.06 -2.37 -11.73
N ILE A 64 12.84 -1.33 -12.53
CA ILE A 64 13.79 -0.24 -12.73
C ILE A 64 13.53 0.79 -11.64
N VAL A 65 14.44 0.90 -10.68
CA VAL A 65 14.39 1.97 -9.68
C VAL A 65 14.87 3.27 -10.35
N PRO A 66 14.04 4.33 -10.43
CA PRO A 66 14.46 5.60 -11.00
C PRO A 66 15.67 6.15 -10.23
N LYS A 67 16.71 6.61 -10.95
CA LYS A 67 17.91 7.22 -10.31
C LYS A 67 17.60 8.46 -9.48
N LYS A 68 16.46 9.10 -9.73
CA LYS A 68 15.93 10.26 -9.02
C LYS A 68 14.57 9.93 -8.41
N LEU A 69 14.49 8.80 -7.69
CA LEU A 69 13.28 8.47 -6.94
C LEU A 69 13.06 9.55 -5.88
N ASP A 70 11.97 10.30 -6.00
CA ASP A 70 11.50 11.18 -4.94
C ASP A 70 10.77 10.33 -3.90
N PHE A 71 11.03 10.56 -2.62
CA PHE A 71 10.35 9.84 -1.55
C PHE A 71 8.83 10.07 -1.61
N LEU A 72 8.39 11.22 -2.12
CA LEU A 72 6.98 11.54 -2.35
C LEU A 72 6.32 10.68 -3.42
N GLN A 73 7.09 10.16 -4.37
CA GLN A 73 6.59 9.37 -5.51
C GLN A 73 6.78 7.86 -5.31
N SER A 74 7.46 7.47 -4.24
CA SER A 74 7.81 6.06 -3.97
C SER A 74 6.62 5.12 -3.78
N LEU A 75 5.41 5.64 -3.49
CA LEU A 75 4.19 4.82 -3.43
C LEU A 75 3.51 4.66 -4.80
N ASP A 76 3.75 5.58 -5.72
CA ASP A 76 3.17 5.58 -7.07
C ASP A 76 4.07 4.81 -8.07
N ASP A 77 5.38 4.84 -7.86
CA ASP A 77 6.37 4.23 -8.77
C ASP A 77 6.46 2.70 -8.66
N PHE A 78 5.93 2.12 -7.57
CA PHE A 78 5.95 0.67 -7.34
C PHE A 78 4.55 0.09 -7.34
N THR A 79 4.39 -1.07 -7.96
CA THR A 79 3.09 -1.72 -8.12
C THR A 79 2.75 -2.71 -7.01
N ALA A 80 3.75 -3.16 -6.26
CA ALA A 80 3.60 -4.18 -5.23
C ALA A 80 4.51 -3.90 -4.02
N PHE A 81 4.01 -4.23 -2.83
CA PHE A 81 4.69 -3.99 -1.56
C PHE A 81 4.56 -5.18 -0.61
N TYR A 82 5.62 -5.47 0.14
CA TYR A 82 5.57 -6.35 1.31
C TYR A 82 4.99 -5.62 2.51
N VAL A 83 4.07 -6.25 3.22
CA VAL A 83 3.57 -5.78 4.52
C VAL A 83 4.41 -6.42 5.61
N SER A 84 5.17 -5.59 6.32
CA SER A 84 5.98 -6.06 7.45
C SER A 84 5.09 -6.39 8.65
N LYS A 85 5.30 -7.57 9.24
CA LYS A 85 4.65 -7.99 10.49
C LYS A 85 5.35 -7.50 11.76
N TYR A 86 6.49 -6.82 11.63
CA TYR A 86 7.40 -6.51 12.73
C TYR A 86 7.39 -5.04 13.14
N THR A 87 6.50 -4.24 12.56
CA THR A 87 6.55 -2.78 12.69
C THR A 87 5.55 -2.21 13.68
N ASP A 88 5.07 -3.05 14.59
CA ASP A 88 4.26 -2.64 15.75
C ASP A 88 5.06 -2.49 17.06
N HIS A 89 6.39 -2.66 16.99
CA HIS A 89 7.32 -2.61 18.14
C HIS A 89 7.68 -1.19 18.57
#